data_AF-A0A537HMU6-F1
#
_entry.id   AF-A0A537HMU6-F1
#
_cell.length_a   1.000
_cell.length_b   1.000
_cell.length_c   1.000
_cell.angle_alpha   90.00
_cell.angle_beta   90.00
_cell.angle_gamma   90.00
#
_symmetry.space_group_name_H-M   'P 1'
#
loop_
_entity.id
_entity.type
_entity.pdbx_description
1 polymer ?
#
loop_
_entity_poly.entity_id
_entity_poly.type
_entity_poly.pdbx_seq_one_letter_code
_entity_poly.pdbx_strand_id
1 'polypeptide(L)'
;MDLQTHCTFSVSDTAGLSWTLRGSVSGRNDGSIGSDRDQIAEFWAKSSSALSSDTITESISGCASTQYGGEYNGLEAFGVSGANFNTPFDPNASLPGSASSNSNTPSVTLSTNSNSNDMIISAAQQTSYGVLTAGSGFSTVVQGGTGGATTEYKVVNSPVTNFQVAFGDSATWYWEQIADAIEAPVQGSISNSPFWAGYDMSPNFNYAYFAGGFFYQSFVSYPPGGCHNFYTCRMSQWFGLSDGPNLAQDGTAATCVGASCAASYVAWYEMVTPSGGGEIDCTGSGYGNYVNVNGGDEIYANVANEADNGGSNTLYDFYIYDAQSQTACIVSGQSFNMPNPTHADFIL
;
A
#
# COMPACT_ATOMS: atom_id res chain seq x y z
N MET A 1 -28.51 -14.85 39.25
CA MET A 1 -27.11 -15.32 39.16
C MET A 1 -26.44 -14.36 38.22
N ASP A 2 -25.55 -13.52 38.74
CA ASP A 2 -24.79 -12.53 37.97
C ASP A 2 -23.91 -13.25 36.94
N LEU A 3 -23.97 -12.80 35.68
CA LEU A 3 -22.96 -13.13 34.68
C LEU A 3 -21.62 -12.60 35.18
N GLN A 4 -20.60 -13.45 35.19
CA GLN A 4 -19.23 -13.04 35.43
C GLN A 4 -18.81 -12.12 34.27
N THR A 5 -18.63 -10.83 34.56
CA THR A 5 -18.75 -9.78 33.56
C THR A 5 -17.61 -9.67 32.55
N HIS A 6 -16.42 -10.24 32.74
CA HIS A 6 -15.35 -10.10 31.75
C HIS A 6 -14.41 -11.31 31.71
N CYS A 7 -14.36 -11.98 30.54
CA CYS A 7 -13.21 -12.79 30.17
C CYS A 7 -11.97 -11.89 30.15
N THR A 8 -10.84 -12.36 30.68
CA THR A 8 -9.55 -11.71 30.46
C THR A 8 -8.87 -12.39 29.28
N PHE A 9 -8.74 -11.66 28.19
CA PHE A 9 -8.04 -12.09 27.00
C PHE A 9 -6.58 -11.61 27.04
N SER A 10 -5.67 -12.45 26.58
CA SER A 10 -4.28 -12.09 26.32
C SER A 10 -3.78 -12.78 25.06
N VAL A 11 -2.95 -12.07 24.31
CA VAL A 11 -2.31 -12.58 23.10
C VAL A 11 -0.80 -12.44 23.26
N SER A 12 -0.08 -13.49 22.86
CA SER A 12 1.38 -13.52 22.81
C SER A 12 1.83 -14.22 21.54
N ASP A 13 3.08 -14.03 21.14
CA ASP A 13 3.63 -14.70 19.97
C ASP A 13 5.10 -15.11 20.18
N THR A 14 5.65 -15.79 19.17
CA THR A 14 7.05 -16.22 19.17
C THR A 14 8.01 -15.17 18.60
N ALA A 15 7.50 -14.20 17.83
CA ALA A 15 8.25 -13.08 17.29
C ALA A 15 8.59 -12.00 18.36
N GLY A 16 7.98 -12.08 19.55
CA GLY A 16 8.15 -11.14 20.64
C GLY A 16 7.42 -9.81 20.42
N LEU A 17 6.34 -9.78 19.62
CA LEU A 17 5.59 -8.55 19.43
C LEU A 17 4.78 -8.20 20.68
N SER A 18 4.53 -6.90 20.84
CA SER A 18 3.69 -6.38 21.93
C SER A 18 2.25 -6.22 21.44
N TRP A 19 1.36 -7.10 21.91
CA TRP A 19 -0.06 -7.09 21.58
C TRP A 19 -0.85 -6.12 22.46
N THR A 20 -1.76 -5.38 21.84
CA THR A 20 -2.63 -4.40 22.48
C THR A 20 -4.08 -4.72 22.17
N LEU A 21 -4.94 -4.77 23.19
CA LEU A 21 -6.39 -4.86 23.02
C LEU A 21 -6.91 -3.56 22.40
N ARG A 22 -7.61 -3.66 21.28
CA ARG A 22 -8.21 -2.54 20.54
C ARG A 22 -9.65 -2.28 20.96
N GLY A 23 -10.45 -3.33 21.00
CA GLY A 23 -11.86 -3.26 21.36
C GLY A 23 -12.46 -4.63 21.55
N SER A 24 -13.69 -4.66 22.06
CA SER A 24 -14.43 -5.91 22.25
C SER A 24 -15.93 -5.66 22.14
N VAL A 25 -16.66 -6.66 21.64
CA VAL A 25 -18.11 -6.71 21.70
C VAL A 25 -18.55 -7.94 22.48
N SER A 26 -19.63 -7.76 23.23
CA SER A 26 -20.34 -8.82 23.93
C SER A 26 -21.83 -8.51 23.89
N GLY A 27 -22.68 -9.49 24.16
CA GLY A 27 -24.12 -9.28 24.21
C GLY A 27 -24.90 -10.17 23.25
N ARG A 28 -24.22 -11.07 22.54
CA ARG A 28 -24.89 -12.13 21.82
C ARG A 28 -25.53 -13.14 22.78
N ASN A 29 -26.85 -13.26 22.69
CA ASN A 29 -27.62 -14.27 23.42
C ASN A 29 -27.53 -15.64 22.73
N ASP A 30 -27.32 -16.72 23.48
CA ASP A 30 -27.27 -18.08 22.92
C ASP A 30 -28.64 -18.67 22.56
N GLY A 31 -29.72 -17.95 22.84
CA GLY A 31 -31.12 -18.34 22.63
C GLY A 31 -31.57 -19.56 23.45
N SER A 32 -30.70 -20.11 24.29
CA SER A 32 -30.90 -21.36 25.01
C SER A 32 -31.10 -21.13 26.51
N ILE A 33 -30.39 -20.16 27.09
CA ILE A 33 -30.55 -19.79 28.51
C ILE A 33 -30.79 -18.30 28.76
N GLY A 34 -30.86 -17.49 27.69
CA GLY A 34 -31.21 -16.08 27.79
C GLY A 34 -30.10 -15.18 28.36
N SER A 35 -28.86 -15.68 28.47
CA SER A 35 -27.69 -14.90 28.90
C SER A 35 -26.75 -14.62 27.73
N ASP A 36 -26.01 -13.52 27.82
CA ASP A 36 -24.90 -13.21 26.92
C ASP A 36 -23.74 -14.18 27.21
N ARG A 37 -23.18 -14.81 26.19
CA ARG A 37 -22.17 -15.86 26.38
C ARG A 37 -20.88 -15.69 25.62
N ASP A 38 -20.91 -14.92 24.55
CA ASP A 38 -19.80 -14.81 23.64
C ASP A 38 -19.25 -13.39 23.64
N GLN A 39 -17.97 -13.29 23.31
CA GLN A 39 -17.27 -12.03 23.14
C GLN A 39 -16.36 -12.14 21.92
N ILE A 40 -16.30 -11.08 21.11
CA ILE A 40 -15.23 -10.88 20.14
C ILE A 40 -14.30 -9.83 20.72
N ALA A 41 -12.99 -10.08 20.68
CA ALA A 41 -11.97 -9.11 21.06
C ALA A 41 -10.98 -8.92 19.91
N GLU A 42 -10.69 -7.66 19.58
CA GLU A 42 -9.71 -7.30 18.57
C GLU A 42 -8.39 -6.94 19.23
N PHE A 43 -7.30 -7.56 18.76
CA PHE A 43 -5.95 -7.29 19.21
C PHE A 43 -5.06 -6.92 18.03
N TRP A 44 -4.06 -6.07 18.29
CA TRP A 44 -3.07 -5.70 17.28
C TRP A 44 -1.67 -5.65 17.85
N ALA A 45 -0.69 -5.88 16.99
CA ALA A 45 0.73 -5.71 17.27
C ALA A 45 1.45 -5.17 16.03
N LYS A 46 2.62 -4.57 16.23
CA LYS A 46 3.44 -4.03 15.13
C LYS A 46 4.67 -4.89 14.91
N SER A 47 4.94 -5.21 13.65
CA SER A 47 6.22 -5.77 13.23
C SER A 47 6.96 -4.78 12.34
N SER A 48 8.23 -4.50 12.65
CA SER A 48 9.10 -3.64 11.84
C SER A 48 9.65 -4.33 10.59
N SER A 49 9.39 -5.62 10.43
CA SER A 49 9.84 -6.43 9.29
C SER A 49 8.79 -7.48 8.95
N ALA A 50 8.77 -7.94 7.69
CA ALA A 50 7.95 -9.07 7.30
C ALA A 50 8.30 -10.31 8.15
N LEU A 51 7.30 -10.94 8.75
CA LEU A 51 7.47 -12.19 9.50
C LEU A 51 7.29 -13.37 8.53
N SER A 52 8.29 -14.24 8.44
CA SER A 52 8.23 -15.45 7.60
C SER A 52 7.56 -16.64 8.30
N SER A 53 7.54 -16.63 9.64
CA SER A 53 6.84 -17.59 10.50
C SER A 53 6.65 -16.97 11.88
N ASP A 54 5.46 -17.13 12.45
CA ASP A 54 5.17 -16.74 13.82
C ASP A 54 4.05 -17.63 14.38
N THR A 55 4.14 -18.00 15.66
CA THR A 55 3.10 -18.75 16.37
C THR A 55 2.42 -17.82 17.35
N ILE A 56 1.17 -17.48 17.07
CA ILE A 56 0.33 -16.63 17.93
C ILE A 56 -0.44 -17.52 18.90
N THR A 57 -0.34 -17.21 20.17
CA THR A 57 -1.03 -17.89 21.26
C THR A 57 -2.00 -16.94 21.93
N GLU A 58 -3.28 -17.29 21.88
CA GLU A 58 -4.33 -16.66 22.66
C GLU A 58 -4.48 -17.38 24.01
N SER A 59 -4.86 -16.64 25.05
CA SER A 59 -5.30 -17.22 26.32
C SER A 59 -6.48 -16.43 26.87
N ILE A 60 -7.48 -17.15 27.37
CA ILE A 60 -8.65 -16.60 28.03
C ILE A 60 -8.64 -17.11 29.47
N SER A 61 -9.09 -16.26 30.41
CA SER A 61 -9.29 -16.68 31.80
C SER A 61 -10.46 -15.95 32.43
N GLY A 62 -11.04 -16.55 33.47
CA GLY A 62 -12.05 -15.90 34.32
C GLY A 62 -13.48 -15.97 33.78
N CYS A 63 -13.73 -16.78 32.74
CA CYS A 63 -15.07 -16.97 32.18
C CYS A 63 -15.43 -18.43 31.82
N ALA A 64 -14.57 -19.39 32.17
CA ALA A 64 -14.90 -20.81 32.07
C ALA A 64 -16.14 -21.18 32.90
N SER A 65 -17.22 -21.58 32.22
CA SER A 65 -18.29 -22.35 32.85
C SER A 65 -18.03 -23.85 32.65
N THR A 66 -18.01 -24.61 33.74
CA THR A 66 -17.81 -26.07 33.70
C THR A 66 -18.99 -26.82 33.06
N GLN A 67 -20.12 -26.14 32.83
CA GLN A 67 -21.35 -26.72 32.29
C GLN A 67 -21.29 -26.95 30.77
N TYR A 68 -20.43 -26.23 30.04
CA TYR A 68 -20.39 -26.24 28.56
C TYR A 68 -19.00 -26.55 27.98
N GLY A 69 -18.09 -27.13 28.77
CA GLY A 69 -16.81 -27.63 28.27
C GLY A 69 -15.61 -26.69 28.39
N GLY A 70 -15.73 -25.58 29.14
CA GLY A 70 -14.63 -24.63 29.40
C GLY A 70 -14.62 -23.43 28.46
N GLU A 71 -13.52 -22.67 28.45
CA GLU A 71 -13.26 -21.54 27.56
C GLU A 71 -12.95 -22.08 26.15
N TYR A 72 -13.95 -22.18 25.27
CA TYR A 72 -13.71 -22.51 23.87
C TYR A 72 -13.49 -21.22 23.07
N ASN A 73 -12.33 -21.09 22.44
CA ASN A 73 -11.92 -19.91 21.69
C ASN A 73 -11.50 -20.24 20.26
N GLY A 74 -11.84 -19.32 19.35
CA GLY A 74 -11.34 -19.27 17.99
C GLY A 74 -10.43 -18.07 17.85
N LEU A 75 -9.26 -18.26 17.23
CA LEU A 75 -8.31 -17.19 16.95
C LEU A 75 -8.22 -16.99 15.44
N GLU A 76 -8.47 -15.76 15.00
CA GLU A 76 -8.23 -15.32 13.63
C GLU A 76 -7.08 -14.31 13.65
N ALA A 77 -6.03 -14.57 12.87
CA ALA A 77 -4.87 -13.70 12.77
C ALA A 77 -4.43 -13.55 11.33
N PHE A 78 -4.17 -12.30 10.92
CA PHE A 78 -3.66 -11.95 9.60
C PHE A 78 -2.78 -10.70 9.73
N GLY A 79 -1.86 -10.52 8.78
CA GLY A 79 -1.00 -9.34 8.71
C GLY A 79 -1.58 -8.30 7.76
N VAL A 80 -1.46 -7.02 8.13
CA VAL A 80 -1.79 -5.88 7.26
C VAL A 80 -0.51 -5.14 6.91
N SER A 81 -0.13 -5.19 5.63
CA SER A 81 1.04 -4.47 5.12
C SER A 81 0.67 -3.03 4.74
N GLY A 82 1.51 -2.08 5.12
CA GLY A 82 1.37 -0.67 4.74
C GLY A 82 0.43 0.16 5.61
N ALA A 83 -0.11 -0.36 6.70
CA ALA A 83 -0.80 0.47 7.69
C ALA A 83 0.12 1.56 8.27
N ASN A 84 -0.45 2.67 8.74
CA ASN A 84 0.34 3.68 9.45
C ASN A 84 0.99 3.08 10.70
N PHE A 85 2.32 3.01 10.72
CA PHE A 85 3.07 2.34 11.78
C PHE A 85 2.98 3.02 13.15
N ASN A 86 2.72 4.34 13.18
CA ASN A 86 2.68 5.11 14.42
C ASN A 86 1.24 5.18 14.98
N THR A 87 0.27 5.44 14.11
CA THR A 87 -1.16 5.46 14.43
C THR A 87 -1.88 4.51 13.49
N PRO A 88 -1.95 3.20 13.79
CA PRO A 88 -2.43 2.20 12.83
C PRO A 88 -3.94 2.19 12.60
N PHE A 89 -4.69 3.02 13.30
CA PHE A 89 -6.15 3.06 13.18
C PHE A 89 -6.65 4.48 13.11
N ASP A 90 -7.74 4.67 12.36
CA ASP A 90 -8.36 5.98 12.21
C ASP A 90 -8.81 6.54 13.57
N PRO A 91 -8.56 7.82 13.86
CA PRO A 91 -8.82 8.43 15.16
C PRO A 91 -10.29 8.80 15.40
N ASN A 92 -11.22 8.44 14.52
CA ASN A 92 -12.64 8.72 14.71
C ASN A 92 -13.16 8.02 15.98
N ALA A 93 -13.84 8.80 16.82
CA ALA A 93 -14.32 8.33 18.12
C ALA A 93 -15.43 7.26 18.03
N SER A 94 -15.98 6.98 16.85
CA SER A 94 -16.90 5.87 16.63
C SER A 94 -16.21 4.51 16.45
N LEU A 95 -14.87 4.49 16.45
CA LEU A 95 -14.05 3.31 16.22
C LEU A 95 -13.34 2.81 17.49
N PRO A 96 -13.20 1.48 17.68
CA PRO A 96 -13.91 0.44 16.95
C PRO A 96 -15.43 0.53 17.22
N GLY A 97 -16.23 0.31 16.18
CA GLY A 97 -17.68 0.22 16.29
C GLY A 97 -18.10 -1.20 16.66
N SER A 98 -19.09 -1.35 17.54
CA SER A 98 -19.62 -2.65 17.94
C SER A 98 -21.14 -2.67 18.05
N ALA A 99 -21.76 -3.80 17.73
CA ALA A 99 -23.20 -4.01 17.91
C ALA A 99 -23.53 -5.50 18.13
N SER A 100 -24.67 -5.75 18.76
CA SER A 100 -25.29 -7.08 18.87
C SER A 100 -26.81 -6.94 18.74
N SER A 101 -27.47 -7.94 18.14
CA SER A 101 -28.93 -7.94 17.97
C SER A 101 -29.46 -9.32 17.59
N ASN A 102 -30.77 -9.40 17.30
CA ASN A 102 -31.43 -10.56 16.72
C ASN A 102 -32.01 -10.21 15.34
N SER A 103 -31.31 -10.60 14.27
CA SER A 103 -31.75 -10.41 12.89
C SER A 103 -31.00 -11.36 11.95
N ASN A 104 -31.23 -11.26 10.65
CA ASN A 104 -30.41 -11.92 9.61
C ASN A 104 -29.46 -10.95 8.89
N THR A 105 -29.14 -9.82 9.53
CA THR A 105 -28.26 -8.80 8.96
C THR A 105 -27.45 -8.18 10.09
N PRO A 106 -26.38 -8.86 10.55
CA PRO A 106 -25.39 -8.26 11.42
C PRO A 106 -24.89 -6.97 10.80
N SER A 107 -25.02 -5.86 11.52
CA SER A 107 -24.53 -4.59 11.04
C SER A 107 -24.05 -3.67 12.13
N VAL A 108 -23.01 -2.90 11.81
CA VAL A 108 -22.50 -1.81 12.64
C VAL A 108 -22.28 -0.57 11.78
N THR A 109 -22.46 0.60 12.38
CA THR A 109 -22.22 1.88 11.72
C THR A 109 -20.94 2.50 12.25
N LEU A 110 -20.09 2.97 11.35
CA LEU A 110 -18.85 3.67 11.69
C LEU A 110 -18.63 4.90 10.82
N SER A 111 -17.69 5.75 11.22
CA SER A 111 -17.19 6.86 10.41
C SER A 111 -15.66 6.91 10.50
N THR A 112 -15.00 7.44 9.47
CA THR A 112 -13.56 7.73 9.46
C THR A 112 -13.33 9.24 9.34
N ASN A 113 -12.22 9.75 9.87
CA ASN A 113 -12.02 11.18 10.08
C ASN A 113 -11.18 11.87 9.01
N SER A 114 -10.23 11.21 8.35
CA SER A 114 -9.24 12.01 7.60
C SER A 114 -8.53 11.34 6.43
N ASN A 115 -8.38 10.03 6.39
CA ASN A 115 -7.55 9.43 5.36
C ASN A 115 -8.41 8.75 4.27
N SER A 116 -8.18 9.15 3.02
CA SER A 116 -8.54 8.30 1.90
C SER A 116 -7.70 7.03 1.98
N ASN A 117 -8.32 5.89 1.67
CA ASN A 117 -7.72 4.55 1.58
C ASN A 117 -7.56 3.82 2.92
N ASP A 118 -8.30 4.20 3.95
CA ASP A 118 -8.43 3.37 5.15
C ASP A 118 -8.98 1.99 4.80
N MET A 119 -8.48 0.96 5.49
CA MET A 119 -9.02 -0.39 5.41
C MET A 119 -10.04 -0.57 6.53
N ILE A 120 -11.31 -0.60 6.16
CA ILE A 120 -12.37 -1.05 7.06
C ILE A 120 -12.25 -2.55 7.21
N ILE A 121 -12.21 -3.02 8.45
CA ILE A 121 -12.19 -4.44 8.80
C ILE A 121 -13.31 -4.75 9.77
N SER A 122 -13.89 -5.93 9.66
CA SER A 122 -15.06 -6.31 10.46
C SER A 122 -15.12 -7.80 10.67
N ALA A 123 -15.48 -8.19 11.89
CA ALA A 123 -15.71 -9.57 12.29
C ALA A 123 -17.11 -9.68 12.89
N ALA A 124 -17.86 -10.70 12.47
CA ALA A 124 -19.15 -11.02 13.06
C ALA A 124 -19.24 -12.50 13.39
N GLN A 125 -20.04 -12.82 14.40
CA GLN A 125 -20.38 -14.20 14.73
C GLN A 125 -21.88 -14.38 14.98
N GLN A 126 -22.39 -15.55 14.58
CA GLN A 126 -23.78 -15.97 14.78
C GLN A 126 -23.82 -17.38 15.38
N THR A 127 -24.86 -17.74 16.15
CA THR A 127 -24.91 -19.05 16.81
C THR A 127 -25.52 -20.13 15.89
N SER A 128 -24.85 -21.28 15.77
CA SER A 128 -25.33 -22.63 15.40
C SER A 128 -26.17 -22.85 14.12
N TYR A 129 -26.76 -21.84 13.48
CA TYR A 129 -27.82 -22.05 12.48
C TYR A 129 -27.60 -21.32 11.15
N GLY A 130 -26.91 -20.18 11.16
CA GLY A 130 -26.68 -19.33 10.00
C GLY A 130 -25.27 -19.47 9.42
N VAL A 131 -25.08 -18.99 8.19
CA VAL A 131 -23.76 -18.82 7.56
C VAL A 131 -23.62 -17.35 7.19
N LEU A 132 -22.64 -16.69 7.81
CA LEU A 132 -22.35 -15.28 7.55
C LEU A 132 -21.64 -15.12 6.22
N THR A 133 -22.10 -14.22 5.37
CA THR A 133 -21.46 -13.88 4.09
C THR A 133 -21.03 -12.44 4.07
N ALA A 134 -19.90 -12.15 3.44
CA ALA A 134 -19.40 -10.79 3.33
C ALA A 134 -20.41 -9.81 2.71
N GLY A 135 -20.38 -8.58 3.20
CA GLY A 135 -21.18 -7.46 2.72
C GLY A 135 -20.81 -7.03 1.30
N SER A 136 -21.68 -6.21 0.72
CA SER A 136 -21.47 -5.70 -0.65
C SER A 136 -20.19 -4.87 -0.76
N GLY A 137 -19.29 -5.28 -1.65
CA GLY A 137 -18.01 -4.62 -1.89
C GLY A 137 -16.94 -4.90 -0.82
N PHE A 138 -17.19 -5.83 0.09
CA PHE A 138 -16.20 -6.38 1.01
C PHE A 138 -15.61 -7.68 0.44
N SER A 139 -14.37 -7.97 0.85
CA SER A 139 -13.70 -9.24 0.59
C SER A 139 -13.59 -10.04 1.88
N THR A 140 -13.85 -11.34 1.81
CA THR A 140 -13.70 -12.24 2.97
C THR A 140 -12.23 -12.47 3.29
N VAL A 141 -11.86 -12.37 4.57
CA VAL A 141 -10.56 -12.81 5.10
C VAL A 141 -10.66 -14.25 5.59
N VAL A 142 -11.64 -14.52 6.46
CA VAL A 142 -11.95 -15.85 6.99
C VAL A 142 -13.44 -16.08 6.84
N GLN A 143 -13.80 -17.25 6.31
CA GLN A 143 -15.20 -17.67 6.14
C GLN A 143 -15.55 -18.71 7.19
N GLY A 144 -16.43 -18.33 8.12
CA GLY A 144 -17.03 -19.27 9.05
C GLY A 144 -18.00 -20.23 8.38
N GLY A 145 -18.07 -21.45 8.90
CA GLY A 145 -19.16 -22.39 8.60
C GLY A 145 -20.45 -22.03 9.34
N THR A 146 -21.38 -22.97 9.40
CA THR A 146 -22.63 -22.78 10.14
C THR A 146 -22.36 -22.47 11.61
N GLY A 147 -22.84 -21.33 12.10
CA GLY A 147 -22.62 -20.87 13.47
C GLY A 147 -21.19 -20.41 13.78
N GLY A 148 -20.37 -20.18 12.76
CA GLY A 148 -18.99 -19.69 12.89
C GLY A 148 -18.87 -18.17 12.86
N ALA A 149 -17.65 -17.69 13.07
CA ALA A 149 -17.27 -16.30 12.86
C ALA A 149 -16.77 -16.09 11.42
N THR A 150 -17.04 -14.92 10.85
CA THR A 150 -16.56 -14.50 9.54
C THR A 150 -15.93 -13.11 9.66
N THR A 151 -14.76 -12.93 9.05
CA THR A 151 -14.06 -11.65 8.98
C THR A 151 -13.99 -11.17 7.53
N GLU A 152 -14.21 -9.86 7.33
CA GLU A 152 -14.20 -9.20 6.04
C GLU A 152 -13.42 -7.88 6.08
N TYR A 153 -12.97 -7.41 4.91
CA TYR A 153 -12.35 -6.11 4.78
C TYR A 153 -12.75 -5.38 3.50
N LYS A 154 -12.62 -4.05 3.52
CA LYS A 154 -12.79 -3.17 2.37
C LYS A 154 -11.90 -1.94 2.51
N VAL A 155 -11.19 -1.60 1.44
CA VAL A 155 -10.49 -0.31 1.35
C VAL A 155 -11.45 0.75 0.83
N VAL A 156 -11.55 1.90 1.52
CA VAL A 156 -12.41 3.02 1.13
C VAL A 156 -11.61 4.16 0.54
N ASN A 157 -11.97 4.66 -0.64
CA ASN A 157 -11.14 5.65 -1.36
C ASN A 157 -11.30 7.09 -0.84
N SER A 158 -12.13 7.32 0.17
CA SER A 158 -12.36 8.61 0.84
C SER A 158 -12.88 8.37 2.25
N PRO A 159 -12.79 9.36 3.15
CA PRO A 159 -13.46 9.28 4.44
C PRO A 159 -14.93 8.93 4.29
N VAL A 160 -15.43 8.09 5.18
CA VAL A 160 -16.82 7.64 5.18
C VAL A 160 -17.55 8.15 6.41
N THR A 161 -18.84 8.43 6.28
CA THR A 161 -19.68 8.93 7.38
C THR A 161 -20.93 8.09 7.48
N ASN A 162 -21.25 7.62 8.69
CA ASN A 162 -22.35 6.71 8.95
C ASN A 162 -22.37 5.50 8.00
N PHE A 163 -21.18 4.97 7.71
CA PHE A 163 -21.02 3.84 6.81
C PHE A 163 -21.47 2.57 7.51
N GLN A 164 -22.38 1.84 6.86
CA GLN A 164 -22.90 0.60 7.39
C GLN A 164 -22.04 -0.58 6.89
N VAL A 165 -21.38 -1.25 7.83
CA VAL A 165 -20.71 -2.52 7.58
C VAL A 165 -21.70 -3.62 7.93
N ALA A 166 -22.19 -4.36 6.93
CA ALA A 166 -23.28 -5.31 7.09
C ALA A 166 -22.97 -6.65 6.44
N PHE A 167 -23.01 -7.72 7.23
CA PHE A 167 -22.97 -9.09 6.73
C PHE A 167 -24.35 -9.54 6.26
N GLY A 168 -24.34 -10.45 5.29
CA GLY A 168 -25.51 -11.29 5.01
C GLY A 168 -25.54 -12.50 5.95
N ASP A 169 -26.73 -12.96 6.32
CA ASP A 169 -26.92 -14.21 7.06
C ASP A 169 -28.05 -15.04 6.47
N SER A 170 -27.86 -16.36 6.38
CA SER A 170 -28.87 -17.31 5.93
C SER A 170 -29.94 -17.63 6.97
N ALA A 171 -29.78 -17.18 8.23
CA ALA A 171 -30.75 -17.35 9.30
C ALA A 171 -31.02 -16.05 10.07
N THR A 172 -32.22 -15.91 10.63
CA THR A 172 -32.52 -14.86 11.63
C THR A 172 -32.14 -15.38 13.00
N TRP A 173 -31.15 -14.76 13.64
CA TRP A 173 -30.73 -15.16 14.98
C TRP A 173 -29.94 -14.08 15.71
N TYR A 174 -29.48 -14.40 16.92
CA TYR A 174 -28.58 -13.56 17.70
C TYR A 174 -27.18 -13.53 17.08
N TRP A 175 -26.66 -12.33 16.92
CA TRP A 175 -25.34 -12.04 16.39
C TRP A 175 -24.66 -10.93 17.20
N GLU A 176 -23.34 -10.86 17.07
CA GLU A 176 -22.55 -9.70 17.44
C GLU A 176 -21.48 -9.42 16.39
N GLN A 177 -21.08 -8.17 16.28
CA GLN A 177 -20.15 -7.68 15.29
C GLN A 177 -19.29 -6.56 15.89
N ILE A 178 -18.02 -6.56 15.50
CA ILE A 178 -17.07 -5.46 15.68
C ILE A 178 -16.54 -5.04 14.32
N ALA A 179 -16.34 -3.74 14.11
CA ALA A 179 -15.68 -3.20 12.94
C ALA A 179 -14.76 -2.05 13.32
N ASP A 180 -13.61 -1.96 12.67
CA ASP A 180 -12.63 -0.91 12.86
C ASP A 180 -12.15 -0.39 11.50
N ALA A 181 -11.39 0.70 11.51
CA ALA A 181 -10.70 1.21 10.34
C ALA A 181 -9.20 1.31 10.63
N ILE A 182 -8.42 0.54 9.89
CA ILE A 182 -6.97 0.60 9.88
C ILE A 182 -6.57 1.80 9.03
N GLU A 183 -5.80 2.69 9.64
CA GLU A 183 -5.35 3.93 9.01
C GLU A 183 -4.39 3.58 7.87
N ALA A 184 -4.69 4.11 6.68
CA ALA A 184 -3.76 4.10 5.56
C ALA A 184 -2.41 4.72 6.00
N PRO A 185 -1.28 4.37 5.36
CA PRO A 185 -0.02 5.02 5.71
C PRO A 185 -0.19 6.52 5.46
N VAL A 186 0.17 7.35 6.45
CA VAL A 186 0.23 8.79 6.25
C VAL A 186 1.18 9.01 5.07
N GLN A 187 0.65 9.52 3.96
CA GLN A 187 1.49 10.13 2.94
C GLN A 187 2.36 11.13 3.68
N GLY A 188 3.66 10.86 3.75
CA GLY A 188 4.58 11.79 4.37
C GLY A 188 4.33 13.15 3.76
N SER A 189 3.84 14.10 4.56
CA SER A 189 3.81 15.50 4.16
C SER A 189 5.25 15.93 4.10
N ILE A 190 5.88 15.74 2.95
CA ILE A 190 7.27 16.14 2.73
C ILE A 190 7.27 17.65 2.60
N SER A 191 7.83 18.31 3.61
CA SER A 191 8.39 19.64 3.48
C SER A 191 9.35 19.61 2.30
N ASN A 192 9.18 20.50 1.31
CA ASN A 192 10.03 20.81 0.14
C ASN A 192 11.51 20.36 0.22
N SER A 193 11.76 19.05 0.24
CA SER A 193 13.10 18.47 0.14
C SER A 193 13.25 18.03 -1.30
N PRO A 194 14.37 18.35 -1.97
CA PRO A 194 14.57 17.96 -3.36
C PRO A 194 14.42 16.43 -3.49
N PHE A 195 13.60 16.01 -4.45
CA PHE A 195 13.32 14.62 -4.80
C PHE A 195 14.46 13.97 -5.60
N TRP A 196 15.57 14.67 -5.76
CA TRP A 196 16.68 14.28 -6.64
C TRP A 196 17.94 14.17 -5.80
N ALA A 197 18.64 13.04 -5.94
CA ALA A 197 19.99 12.86 -5.43
C ALA A 197 20.90 12.59 -6.64
N GLY A 198 21.99 13.34 -6.77
CA GLY A 198 22.84 13.20 -7.95
C GLY A 198 23.79 14.36 -8.15
N TYR A 199 24.18 14.55 -9.40
CA TYR A 199 25.08 15.60 -9.83
C TYR A 199 24.36 16.51 -10.81
N ASP A 200 24.39 17.81 -10.51
CA ASP A 200 24.02 18.88 -11.42
C ASP A 200 25.33 19.61 -11.79
N MET A 201 25.62 19.67 -13.08
CA MET A 201 26.84 20.27 -13.61
C MET A 201 26.51 21.47 -14.50
N SER A 202 26.93 22.65 -14.07
CA SER A 202 26.96 23.84 -14.92
C SER A 202 28.35 24.01 -15.56
N PRO A 203 28.50 23.84 -16.89
CA PRO A 203 29.79 24.00 -17.55
C PRO A 203 30.22 25.48 -17.57
N ASN A 204 31.53 25.72 -17.58
CA ASN A 204 32.10 27.07 -17.78
C ASN A 204 31.98 27.61 -19.23
N PHE A 205 31.25 26.91 -20.09
CA PHE A 205 30.89 27.35 -21.44
C PHE A 205 29.41 27.73 -21.46
N ASN A 206 28.96 28.48 -22.47
CA ASN A 206 27.63 29.09 -22.45
C ASN A 206 26.48 28.08 -22.32
N TYR A 207 26.62 26.85 -22.84
CA TYR A 207 25.53 25.87 -22.91
C TYR A 207 26.02 24.43 -22.73
N ALA A 208 25.17 23.59 -22.13
CA ALA A 208 25.36 22.14 -22.00
C ALA A 208 24.53 21.42 -23.08
N TYR A 209 25.13 21.01 -24.20
CA TYR A 209 24.37 20.39 -25.29
C TYR A 209 24.30 18.86 -25.22
N PHE A 210 24.96 18.25 -24.25
CA PHE A 210 25.02 16.80 -24.10
C PHE A 210 25.15 16.40 -22.63
N ALA A 211 24.33 15.45 -22.21
CA ALA A 211 24.46 14.74 -20.95
C ALA A 211 24.28 13.24 -21.20
N GLY A 212 25.17 12.41 -20.69
CA GLY A 212 25.04 10.97 -20.86
C GLY A 212 26.20 10.19 -20.26
N GLY A 213 25.97 8.89 -20.13
CA GLY A 213 26.95 7.99 -19.54
C GLY A 213 26.39 6.59 -19.27
N PHE A 214 27.25 5.75 -18.71
CA PHE A 214 26.88 4.41 -18.28
C PHE A 214 26.51 4.40 -16.79
N PHE A 215 25.50 3.61 -16.43
CA PHE A 215 25.16 3.28 -15.06
C PHE A 215 24.63 1.85 -14.96
N TYR A 216 24.70 1.27 -13.77
CA TYR A 216 24.06 -0.02 -13.51
C TYR A 216 22.64 0.19 -12.99
N GLN A 217 21.67 -0.47 -13.61
CA GLN A 217 20.30 -0.52 -13.12
C GLN A 217 20.28 -1.21 -11.76
N SER A 218 19.82 -0.49 -10.75
CA SER A 218 19.77 -1.02 -9.38
C SER A 218 18.81 -2.21 -9.26
N PHE A 219 19.18 -3.20 -8.44
CA PHE A 219 18.22 -4.16 -7.91
C PHE A 219 17.34 -3.45 -6.89
N VAL A 220 16.05 -3.40 -7.15
CA VAL A 220 15.13 -2.69 -6.24
C VAL A 220 14.43 -3.63 -5.27
N SER A 221 14.33 -3.17 -4.03
CA SER A 221 13.54 -3.77 -2.96
C SER A 221 12.58 -2.75 -2.40
N TYR A 222 11.47 -3.21 -1.83
CA TYR A 222 10.41 -2.31 -1.37
C TYR A 222 10.98 -1.50 -0.21
N PRO A 223 10.91 -0.16 -0.24
CA PRO A 223 11.51 0.63 0.80
C PRO A 223 10.86 0.30 2.15
N PRO A 224 11.64 0.16 3.24
CA PRO A 224 11.12 -0.22 4.55
C PRO A 224 10.04 0.74 5.09
N GLY A 225 10.02 1.99 4.63
CA GLY A 225 9.04 3.01 5.00
C GLY A 225 7.81 3.10 4.09
N GLY A 226 7.69 2.22 3.09
CA GLY A 226 6.64 2.31 2.09
C GLY A 226 6.89 3.36 1.00
N CYS A 227 5.97 3.42 0.03
CA CYS A 227 6.07 4.31 -1.12
C CYS A 227 5.26 5.59 -0.93
N HIS A 228 5.70 6.67 -1.57
CA HIS A 228 4.96 7.94 -1.61
C HIS A 228 3.57 7.80 -2.24
N ASN A 229 3.45 7.05 -3.34
CA ASN A 229 2.20 6.90 -4.09
C ASN A 229 1.61 5.50 -3.92
N PHE A 230 0.77 5.30 -2.91
CA PHE A 230 -0.14 4.15 -2.77
C PHE A 230 0.46 2.81 -3.23
N TYR A 231 1.39 2.30 -2.41
CA TYR A 231 2.08 1.05 -2.65
C TYR A 231 2.95 0.99 -3.91
N THR A 232 2.99 2.05 -4.73
CA THR A 232 3.80 2.14 -5.94
C THR A 232 5.03 3.01 -5.71
N CYS A 233 6.22 2.41 -5.78
CA CYS A 233 7.50 3.12 -5.76
C CYS A 233 8.09 3.07 -7.15
N ARG A 234 8.27 4.24 -7.77
CA ARG A 234 9.07 4.35 -8.98
C ARG A 234 10.40 4.98 -8.62
N MET A 235 11.47 4.22 -8.79
CA MET A 235 12.85 4.65 -8.54
C MET A 235 13.53 4.75 -9.90
N SER A 236 14.06 5.92 -10.24
CA SER A 236 14.58 6.21 -11.57
C SER A 236 16.02 6.67 -11.52
N GLN A 237 16.81 6.26 -12.51
CA GLN A 237 18.15 6.76 -12.77
C GLN A 237 18.14 7.39 -14.16
N TRP A 238 18.61 8.61 -14.30
CA TRP A 238 18.46 9.36 -15.55
C TRP A 238 19.55 10.41 -15.76
N PHE A 239 19.75 10.76 -17.04
CA PHE A 239 20.53 11.92 -17.46
C PHE A 239 19.60 12.99 -18.02
N GLY A 240 20.00 14.26 -17.93
CA GLY A 240 19.19 15.34 -18.45
C GLY A 240 19.95 16.61 -18.78
N LEU A 241 19.30 17.45 -19.56
CA LEU A 241 19.70 18.81 -19.86
C LEU A 241 18.62 19.76 -19.35
N SER A 242 19.02 20.82 -18.64
CA SER A 242 18.06 21.77 -18.09
C SER A 242 18.52 23.22 -18.23
N ASP A 243 17.55 24.14 -18.26
CA ASP A 243 17.78 25.60 -18.21
C ASP A 243 17.28 26.24 -16.91
N GLY A 244 16.93 25.40 -15.93
CA GLY A 244 16.27 25.76 -14.67
C GLY A 244 14.79 25.36 -14.67
N PRO A 245 13.90 26.09 -15.36
CA PRO A 245 12.47 25.75 -15.41
C PRO A 245 12.13 24.58 -16.33
N ASN A 246 12.96 24.28 -17.33
CA ASN A 246 12.73 23.20 -18.28
C ASN A 246 13.81 22.10 -18.14
N LEU A 247 13.42 20.86 -18.42
CA LEU A 247 14.29 19.68 -18.33
C LEU A 247 13.95 18.70 -19.46
N ALA A 248 14.94 18.30 -20.24
CA ALA A 248 14.86 17.17 -21.16
C ALA A 248 15.68 16.03 -20.55
N GLN A 249 15.08 14.85 -20.37
CA GLN A 249 15.69 13.74 -19.61
C GLN A 249 15.36 12.38 -20.22
N ASP A 250 16.27 11.42 -20.05
CA ASP A 250 16.04 10.01 -20.34
C ASP A 250 16.75 9.09 -19.35
N GLY A 251 16.26 7.85 -19.26
CA GLY A 251 16.86 6.88 -18.36
C GLY A 251 16.00 5.65 -18.16
N THR A 252 16.14 5.05 -16.98
CA THR A 252 15.39 3.85 -16.61
C THR A 252 14.73 4.04 -15.26
N ALA A 253 13.69 3.25 -15.04
CA ALA A 253 12.97 3.22 -13.78
C ALA A 253 12.66 1.78 -13.40
N ALA A 254 12.59 1.53 -12.11
CA ALA A 254 12.04 0.31 -11.57
C ALA A 254 10.80 0.65 -10.75
N THR A 255 9.70 0.00 -11.07
CA THR A 255 8.42 0.18 -10.37
C THR A 255 8.15 -1.00 -9.44
N CYS A 256 7.92 -0.71 -8.16
CA CYS A 256 7.49 -1.68 -7.15
C CYS A 256 6.03 -1.42 -6.83
N VAL A 257 5.18 -2.46 -6.76
CA VAL A 257 3.75 -2.33 -6.43
C VAL A 257 3.38 -3.27 -5.29
N GLY A 258 2.90 -2.75 -4.17
CA GLY A 258 2.70 -3.52 -2.93
C GLY A 258 4.02 -3.85 -2.24
N ALA A 259 4.02 -4.77 -1.27
CA ALA A 259 5.25 -5.31 -0.69
C ALA A 259 6.07 -6.18 -1.67
N SER A 260 5.63 -6.29 -2.93
CA SER A 260 6.28 -7.06 -3.98
C SER A 260 7.06 -6.15 -4.93
N CYS A 261 8.36 -6.38 -5.00
CA CYS A 261 9.22 -5.85 -6.04
C CYS A 261 9.37 -6.85 -7.17
N ALA A 262 8.26 -7.39 -7.67
CA ALA A 262 8.23 -7.91 -9.03
C ALA A 262 8.48 -6.71 -9.97
N ALA A 263 9.72 -6.25 -10.00
CA ALA A 263 10.11 -4.96 -10.54
C ALA A 263 9.82 -4.96 -12.03
N SER A 264 8.81 -4.21 -12.44
CA SER A 264 8.71 -3.84 -13.85
C SER A 264 9.73 -2.73 -14.06
N TYR A 265 10.85 -3.11 -14.67
CA TYR A 265 11.82 -2.16 -15.15
C TYR A 265 11.36 -1.60 -16.50
N VAL A 266 11.65 -0.33 -16.74
CA VAL A 266 11.26 0.36 -17.96
C VAL A 266 12.29 1.42 -18.32
N ALA A 267 12.55 1.59 -19.61
CA ALA A 267 13.27 2.74 -20.14
C ALA A 267 12.27 3.81 -20.58
N TRP A 268 12.59 5.08 -20.36
CA TRP A 268 11.67 6.18 -20.61
C TRP A 268 12.43 7.46 -20.97
N TYR A 269 11.74 8.39 -21.63
CA TYR A 269 12.22 9.75 -21.85
C TYR A 269 11.11 10.76 -21.57
N GLU A 270 11.50 12.00 -21.28
CA GLU A 270 10.56 13.07 -20.95
C GLU A 270 11.12 14.46 -21.30
N MET A 271 10.22 15.36 -21.65
CA MET A 271 10.47 16.80 -21.70
C MET A 271 9.51 17.51 -20.73
N VAL A 272 10.07 18.15 -19.71
CA VAL A 272 9.37 18.75 -18.59
C VAL A 272 9.42 20.27 -18.69
N THR A 273 8.27 20.91 -18.51
CA THR A 273 8.12 22.37 -18.39
C THR A 273 7.53 22.72 -17.03
N PRO A 274 7.50 24.01 -16.64
CA PRO A 274 6.80 24.43 -15.41
C PRO A 274 5.30 24.10 -15.40
N SER A 275 4.70 23.92 -16.58
CA SER A 275 3.31 23.47 -16.74
C SER A 275 3.13 21.95 -16.63
N GLY A 276 4.22 21.20 -16.45
CA GLY A 276 4.25 19.74 -16.42
C GLY A 276 5.06 19.13 -17.55
N GLY A 277 5.22 17.81 -17.49
CA GLY A 277 5.82 16.95 -18.49
C GLY A 277 4.93 15.73 -18.75
N GLY A 278 5.31 14.91 -19.72
CA GLY A 278 4.68 13.64 -20.00
C GLY A 278 5.76 12.62 -20.29
N GLU A 279 5.99 11.73 -19.33
CA GLU A 279 6.88 10.61 -19.50
C GLU A 279 6.36 9.66 -20.58
N ILE A 280 7.26 9.19 -21.44
CA ILE A 280 6.95 8.23 -22.49
C ILE A 280 7.84 7.02 -22.31
N ASP A 281 7.21 5.89 -21.99
CA ASP A 281 7.90 4.61 -21.87
C ASP A 281 8.29 4.07 -23.26
N CYS A 282 9.51 3.54 -23.35
CA CYS A 282 10.05 2.87 -24.52
C CYS A 282 9.51 1.43 -24.63
N THR A 283 8.21 1.27 -24.92
CA THR A 283 7.51 -0.04 -25.00
C THR A 283 7.16 -0.47 -26.43
N GLY A 284 7.74 0.15 -27.46
CA GLY A 284 7.41 -0.14 -28.85
C GLY A 284 7.82 -1.56 -29.28
N SER A 285 7.32 -2.04 -30.42
CA SER A 285 7.84 -3.27 -31.04
C SER A 285 8.75 -2.90 -32.22
N GLY A 286 10.04 -3.25 -32.13
CA GLY A 286 11.03 -3.00 -33.18
C GLY A 286 12.36 -2.45 -32.65
N TYR A 287 13.43 -2.64 -33.41
CA TYR A 287 14.75 -2.10 -33.08
C TYR A 287 14.68 -0.57 -33.00
N GLY A 288 15.18 0.00 -31.89
CA GLY A 288 15.21 1.44 -31.67
C GLY A 288 13.99 2.03 -30.95
N ASN A 289 13.00 1.23 -30.54
CA ASN A 289 11.82 1.72 -29.81
C ASN A 289 11.55 0.96 -28.50
N TYR A 290 12.50 0.14 -28.04
CA TYR A 290 12.32 -0.74 -26.88
C TYR A 290 13.64 -1.09 -26.21
N VAL A 291 13.62 -1.10 -24.86
CA VAL A 291 14.72 -1.58 -24.03
C VAL A 291 14.21 -2.62 -23.04
N ASN A 292 14.86 -3.77 -22.98
CA ASN A 292 14.56 -4.85 -22.04
C ASN A 292 15.38 -4.74 -20.75
N VAL A 293 15.05 -3.75 -19.93
CA VAL A 293 15.80 -3.44 -18.71
C VAL A 293 15.58 -4.51 -17.62
N ASN A 294 16.63 -4.89 -16.90
CA ASN A 294 16.57 -5.71 -15.69
C ASN A 294 17.50 -5.16 -14.60
N GLY A 295 17.26 -5.59 -13.35
CA GLY A 295 18.17 -5.30 -12.25
C GLY A 295 19.56 -5.89 -12.51
N GLY A 296 20.59 -5.05 -12.37
CA GLY A 296 21.99 -5.40 -12.62
C GLY A 296 22.49 -5.14 -14.03
N ASP A 297 21.61 -4.74 -14.96
CA ASP A 297 22.02 -4.41 -16.33
C ASP A 297 22.86 -3.12 -16.38
N GLU A 298 23.76 -3.02 -17.34
CA GLU A 298 24.59 -1.86 -17.66
C GLU A 298 23.87 -1.07 -18.75
N ILE A 299 23.38 0.09 -18.35
CA ILE A 299 22.58 0.97 -19.19
C ILE A 299 23.44 2.15 -19.61
N TYR A 300 23.39 2.48 -20.89
CA TYR A 300 23.84 3.77 -21.40
C TYR A 300 22.62 4.62 -21.70
N ALA A 301 22.55 5.83 -21.17
CA ALA A 301 21.51 6.80 -21.51
C ALA A 301 22.14 8.14 -21.89
N ASN A 302 21.54 8.87 -22.82
CA ASN A 302 21.96 10.23 -23.13
C ASN A 302 20.82 11.12 -23.65
N VAL A 303 20.98 12.40 -23.35
CA VAL A 303 20.19 13.48 -23.90
C VAL A 303 21.11 14.42 -24.65
N ALA A 304 20.81 14.65 -25.93
CA ALA A 304 21.56 15.55 -26.78
C ALA A 304 20.63 16.63 -27.33
N ASN A 305 21.05 17.89 -27.20
CA ASN A 305 20.50 18.97 -28.00
C ASN A 305 21.20 18.93 -29.38
N GLU A 306 20.45 18.91 -30.49
CA GLU A 306 21.04 18.73 -31.82
C GLU A 306 22.06 19.83 -32.20
N ALA A 307 22.05 20.98 -31.51
CA ALA A 307 23.08 22.01 -31.66
C ALA A 307 24.50 21.51 -31.39
N ASP A 308 24.67 20.45 -30.57
CA ASP A 308 25.97 19.79 -30.34
C ASP A 308 26.62 19.32 -31.65
N ASN A 309 25.79 18.89 -32.60
CA ASN A 309 26.20 18.36 -33.91
C ASN A 309 25.89 19.33 -35.06
N GLY A 310 25.69 20.62 -34.77
CA GLY A 310 25.38 21.66 -35.76
C GLY A 310 23.94 21.64 -36.30
N GLY A 311 23.04 20.93 -35.62
CA GLY A 311 21.60 20.89 -35.90
C GLY A 311 20.83 22.05 -35.24
N SER A 312 19.53 21.84 -35.01
CA SER A 312 18.67 22.87 -34.39
C SER A 312 18.84 22.90 -32.88
N ASN A 313 18.94 24.09 -32.28
CA ASN A 313 19.00 24.21 -30.82
C ASN A 313 17.66 23.97 -30.12
N THR A 314 16.56 23.81 -30.86
CA THR A 314 15.24 23.48 -30.31
C THR A 314 14.86 22.01 -30.54
N LEU A 315 15.79 21.18 -31.01
CA LEU A 315 15.56 19.75 -31.24
C LEU A 315 16.44 18.94 -30.30
N TYR A 316 15.86 17.89 -29.74
CA TYR A 316 16.47 17.00 -28.76
C TYR A 316 16.39 15.55 -29.22
N ASP A 317 17.48 14.82 -28.98
CA ASP A 317 17.61 13.40 -29.18
C ASP A 317 17.79 12.70 -27.83
N PHE A 318 17.19 11.52 -27.70
CA PHE A 318 17.26 10.64 -26.53
C PHE A 318 17.75 9.26 -26.98
N TYR A 319 18.66 8.67 -26.23
CA TYR A 319 19.21 7.36 -26.55
C TYR A 319 19.46 6.55 -25.29
N ILE A 320 18.72 5.45 -25.17
CA ILE A 320 18.84 4.50 -24.07
C ILE A 320 19.21 3.15 -24.65
N TYR A 321 20.27 2.53 -24.14
CA TYR A 321 20.79 1.26 -24.58
C TYR A 321 21.11 0.36 -23.40
N ASP A 322 20.66 -0.88 -23.47
CA ASP A 322 21.02 -1.94 -22.53
C ASP A 322 22.07 -2.84 -23.18
N ALA A 323 23.25 -2.89 -22.57
CA ALA A 323 24.40 -3.63 -23.09
C ALA A 323 24.23 -5.15 -23.00
N GLN A 324 23.46 -5.64 -22.04
CA GLN A 324 23.21 -7.05 -21.78
C GLN A 324 22.19 -7.60 -22.77
N SER A 325 21.04 -6.93 -22.89
CA SER A 325 19.97 -7.36 -23.79
C SER A 325 20.19 -6.91 -25.24
N GLN A 326 21.12 -5.97 -25.47
CA GLN A 326 21.41 -5.34 -26.77
C GLN A 326 20.17 -4.72 -27.41
N THR A 327 19.32 -4.12 -26.58
CA THR A 327 18.11 -3.41 -27.00
C THR A 327 18.29 -1.91 -26.79
N ALA A 328 17.61 -1.10 -27.61
CA ALA A 328 17.78 0.34 -27.60
C ALA A 328 16.45 1.08 -27.86
N CYS A 329 16.30 2.22 -27.22
CA CYS A 329 15.30 3.25 -27.51
C CYS A 329 16.02 4.47 -28.05
N ILE A 330 15.66 4.88 -29.27
CA ILE A 330 16.30 5.98 -30.00
C ILE A 330 15.18 6.91 -30.45
N VAL A 331 15.13 8.10 -29.88
CA VAL A 331 14.11 9.10 -30.18
C VAL A 331 14.83 10.35 -30.66
N SER A 332 14.63 10.72 -31.92
CA SER A 332 15.33 11.86 -32.52
C SER A 332 14.40 13.01 -32.86
N GLY A 333 14.94 14.23 -32.91
CA GLY A 333 14.28 15.42 -33.44
C GLY A 333 13.05 15.85 -32.65
N GLN A 334 13.06 15.67 -31.32
CA GLN A 334 11.97 16.10 -30.46
C GLN A 334 12.01 17.62 -30.26
N SER A 335 10.95 18.29 -30.68
CA SER A 335 10.85 19.74 -30.55
C SER A 335 10.63 20.14 -29.09
N PHE A 336 11.55 20.94 -28.55
CA PHE A 336 11.49 21.44 -27.19
C PHE A 336 11.96 22.88 -27.11
N ASN A 337 11.17 23.72 -26.43
CA ASN A 337 11.45 25.16 -26.30
C ASN A 337 12.48 25.44 -25.20
N MET A 338 13.67 24.85 -25.33
CA MET A 338 14.82 25.04 -24.45
C MET A 338 16.07 25.21 -25.34
N PRO A 339 16.27 26.37 -25.98
CA PRO A 339 17.37 26.56 -26.94
C PRO A 339 18.77 26.60 -26.31
N ASN A 340 18.83 26.84 -25.00
CA ASN A 340 20.03 27.20 -24.27
C ASN A 340 20.10 26.43 -22.94
N PRO A 341 20.19 25.09 -22.96
CA PRO A 341 20.43 24.32 -21.75
C PRO A 341 21.71 24.78 -21.07
N THR A 342 21.66 24.97 -19.74
CA THR A 342 22.77 25.52 -18.93
C THR A 342 23.32 24.52 -17.92
N HIS A 343 22.63 23.39 -17.74
CA HIS A 343 23.00 22.34 -16.80
C HIS A 343 22.93 20.98 -17.49
N ALA A 344 23.82 20.08 -17.06
CA ALA A 344 23.82 18.67 -17.37
C ALA A 344 23.65 17.89 -16.06
N ASP A 345 22.62 17.07 -16.01
CA ASP A 345 22.15 16.39 -14.80
C ASP A 345 22.41 14.88 -14.90
N PHE A 346 22.79 14.26 -13.78
CA PHE A 346 22.76 12.81 -13.56
C PHE A 346 22.15 12.52 -12.19
N ILE A 347 20.98 11.88 -12.17
CA ILE A 347 20.20 11.63 -10.95
C ILE A 347 20.04 10.13 -10.69
N LEU A 348 20.07 9.78 -9.40
CA LEU A 348 20.02 8.44 -8.81
C LEU A 348 18.84 8.28 -7.85
#